data_AF-A0A959CJS6-F1
#
_entry.id   AF-A0A959CJS6-F1
#
_cell.length_a   1.000
_cell.length_b   1.000
_cell.length_c   1.000
_cell.angle_alpha   90.00
_cell.angle_beta   90.00
_cell.angle_gamma   90.00
#
_symmetry.space_group_name_H-M   'P 1'
#
loop_
_entity.id
_entity.type
_entity.pdbx_description
1 polymer ?
#
loop_
_entity_poly.entity_id
_entity_poly.type
_entity_poly.pdbx_seq_one_letter_code
_entity_poly.pdbx_strand_id
1 'polypeptide(L)'
;MDIISRAFKKAIKAGAKAALSVEEHGNDSITKQRMETCDSCPNFQADSQQCGVCGCFMDVKTTLLRNRNPYAGGRVEITHCPEGRWGDLEIANHYRELDGKPPLEKTGRREAHFKDNTTTYSK
;
A
#
# COMPACT_ATOMS: atom_id res chain seq x y z
N MET A 1 -8.59 -12.60 22.59
CA MET A 1 -8.86 -12.96 21.17
C MET A 1 -8.75 -14.47 21.02
N ASP A 2 -9.79 -15.11 20.51
CA ASP A 2 -9.95 -16.56 20.45
C ASP A 2 -9.06 -17.23 19.38
N ILE A 3 -8.63 -18.47 19.59
CA ILE A 3 -7.70 -19.20 18.70
C ILE A 3 -8.30 -19.38 17.30
N ILE A 4 -9.61 -19.63 17.24
CA ILE A 4 -10.39 -19.79 16.01
C ILE A 4 -10.34 -18.51 15.16
N SER A 5 -10.39 -17.34 15.81
CA SER A 5 -10.31 -16.03 15.13
C SER A 5 -8.95 -15.80 14.46
N ARG A 6 -7.85 -16.27 15.06
CA ARG A 6 -6.51 -16.12 14.49
C ARG A 6 -6.32 -16.95 13.23
N ALA A 7 -6.77 -18.21 13.24
CA ALA A 7 -6.64 -19.09 12.07
C ALA A 7 -7.44 -18.56 10.88
N PHE A 8 -8.67 -18.10 11.12
CA PHE A 8 -9.51 -17.51 10.08
C PHE A 8 -8.89 -16.24 9.47
N LYS A 9 -8.37 -15.32 10.29
CA LYS A 9 -7.67 -14.12 9.81
C LYS A 9 -6.46 -14.45 8.95
N LYS A 10 -5.67 -15.46 9.33
CA LYS A 10 -4.53 -15.94 8.52
C LYS A 10 -4.99 -16.46 7.15
N ALA A 11 -6.06 -17.23 7.10
CA ALA A 11 -6.62 -17.75 5.85
C ALA A 11 -7.10 -16.62 4.93
N ILE A 12 -7.84 -15.63 5.47
CA ILE A 12 -8.28 -14.45 4.70
C ILE A 12 -7.08 -13.71 4.11
N LYS A 13 -6.05 -13.46 4.92
CA LYS A 13 -4.86 -12.74 4.47
C LYS A 13 -4.10 -13.50 3.39
N ALA A 14 -3.94 -14.81 3.53
CA ALA A 14 -3.31 -15.65 2.51
C ALA A 14 -4.10 -15.62 1.19
N GLY A 15 -5.43 -15.74 1.26
CA GLY A 15 -6.31 -15.61 0.09
C GLY A 15 -6.21 -14.24 -0.56
N ALA A 16 -6.24 -13.17 0.23
CA ALA A 16 -6.09 -11.80 -0.26
C ALA A 16 -4.74 -11.57 -0.94
N LYS A 17 -3.64 -12.06 -0.34
CA LYS A 17 -2.31 -12.03 -0.97
C LYS A 17 -2.32 -12.76 -2.31
N ALA A 18 -2.80 -13.99 -2.35
CA ALA A 18 -2.83 -14.79 -3.57
C ALA A 18 -3.67 -14.16 -4.70
N ALA A 19 -4.82 -13.56 -4.35
CA ALA A 19 -5.72 -12.98 -5.34
C ALA A 19 -5.30 -11.59 -5.83
N LEU A 20 -4.70 -10.78 -4.95
CA LEU A 20 -4.48 -9.34 -5.21
C LEU A 20 -3.03 -8.97 -5.48
N SER A 21 -2.05 -9.80 -5.10
CA SER A 21 -0.63 -9.53 -5.39
C SER A 21 -0.31 -9.87 -6.84
N VAL A 22 0.33 -8.94 -7.56
CA VAL A 22 0.80 -9.16 -8.94
C VAL A 22 2.31 -9.30 -8.96
N GLU A 23 3.01 -8.39 -8.27
CA GLU A 23 4.47 -8.31 -8.32
C GLU A 23 5.00 -7.77 -6.98
N GLU A 24 6.03 -8.42 -6.43
CA GLU A 24 6.77 -7.94 -5.25
C GLU A 24 7.95 -7.06 -5.69
N HIS A 25 8.30 -6.02 -4.94
CA HIS A 25 9.44 -5.15 -5.29
C HIS A 25 10.79 -5.64 -4.72
N GLY A 26 10.80 -6.66 -3.85
CA GLY A 26 12.03 -7.31 -3.36
C GLY A 26 13.03 -6.42 -2.61
N ASN A 27 12.59 -5.29 -2.04
CA ASN A 27 13.47 -4.30 -1.40
C ASN A 27 13.03 -4.02 0.04
N ASP A 28 13.72 -4.64 0.99
CA ASP A 28 13.37 -4.55 2.41
C ASP A 28 13.39 -3.11 2.97
N SER A 29 14.24 -2.24 2.42
CA SER A 29 14.28 -0.82 2.82
C SER A 29 12.98 -0.11 2.47
N ILE A 30 12.46 -0.33 1.26
CA ILE A 30 11.16 0.22 0.82
C ILE A 30 10.03 -0.37 1.66
N THR A 31 10.03 -1.69 1.91
CA THR A 31 9.02 -2.35 2.75
C THR A 31 8.98 -1.71 4.14
N LYS A 32 10.15 -1.55 4.76
CA LYS A 32 10.30 -0.97 6.09
C LYS A 32 9.85 0.49 6.12
N GLN A 33 10.32 1.31 5.19
CA GLN A 33 9.92 2.73 5.10
C GLN A 33 8.40 2.88 4.94
N ARG A 34 7.79 2.07 4.05
CA ARG A 34 6.33 2.08 3.83
C ARG A 34 5.58 1.66 5.10
N MET A 35 6.09 0.66 5.82
CA MET A 35 5.48 0.19 7.07
C MET A 35 5.60 1.22 8.18
N GLU A 36 6.78 1.82 8.39
CA GLU A 36 6.99 2.90 9.38
C GLU A 36 6.07 4.09 9.12
N THR A 37 5.84 4.41 7.84
CA THR A 37 4.86 5.43 7.43
C THR A 37 3.43 5.03 7.81
N CYS A 38 3.10 3.74 7.73
CA CYS A 38 1.78 3.24 8.12
C CYS A 38 1.62 3.15 9.64
N ASP A 39 2.64 2.72 10.38
CA ASP A 39 2.60 2.64 11.84
C ASP A 39 2.34 4.01 12.50
N SER A 40 2.76 5.09 11.85
CA SER A 40 2.50 6.48 12.27
C SER A 40 1.21 7.09 11.68
N CYS A 41 0.49 6.37 10.83
CA CYS A 41 -0.70 6.87 10.15
C CYS A 41 -1.95 6.77 11.04
N PRO A 42 -2.78 7.83 11.16
CA PRO A 42 -4.01 7.78 11.96
C PRO A 42 -5.05 6.77 11.43
N ASN A 43 -4.93 6.37 10.16
CA ASN A 43 -5.81 5.38 9.54
C ASN A 43 -5.30 3.94 9.70
N PHE A 44 -4.13 3.69 10.31
CA PHE A 44 -3.63 2.34 10.48
C PHE A 44 -4.30 1.64 11.67
N GLN A 45 -4.84 0.45 11.40
CA GLN A 45 -5.51 -0.36 12.40
C GLN A 45 -4.52 -1.41 12.95
N ALA A 46 -3.85 -1.09 14.05
CA ALA A 46 -2.79 -1.93 14.62
C ALA A 46 -3.25 -3.38 14.92
N ASP A 47 -4.48 -3.55 15.41
CA ASP A 47 -5.04 -4.86 15.76
C ASP A 47 -5.21 -5.81 14.57
N SER A 48 -5.48 -5.27 13.39
CA SER A 48 -5.69 -6.03 12.15
C SER A 48 -4.52 -5.95 11.18
N GLN A 49 -3.58 -5.03 11.44
CA GLN A 49 -2.53 -4.61 10.50
C GLN A 49 -3.10 -4.18 9.14
N GLN A 50 -4.28 -3.56 9.13
CA GLN A 50 -4.94 -3.08 7.91
C GLN A 50 -4.92 -1.56 7.83
N CYS A 51 -4.95 -1.04 6.61
CA CYS A 51 -5.22 0.37 6.38
C CYS A 51 -6.74 0.63 6.43
N GLY A 52 -7.18 1.59 7.22
CA GLY A 52 -8.58 2.02 7.30
C GLY A 52 -9.10 2.73 6.05
N VAL A 53 -8.22 3.19 5.14
CA VAL A 53 -8.63 3.84 3.89
C VAL A 53 -8.89 2.83 2.77
N CYS A 54 -8.02 1.82 2.61
CA CYS A 54 -8.14 0.84 1.50
C CYS A 54 -8.44 -0.59 1.93
N GLY A 55 -8.43 -0.90 3.23
CA GLY A 55 -8.68 -2.23 3.78
C GLY A 55 -7.56 -3.27 3.57
N CYS A 56 -6.47 -2.90 2.90
CA CYS A 56 -5.38 -3.83 2.61
C CYS A 56 -4.60 -4.20 3.88
N PHE A 57 -4.17 -5.47 3.97
CA PHE A 57 -3.16 -5.90 4.95
C PHE A 57 -1.83 -5.26 4.62
N MET A 58 -1.33 -4.42 5.51
CA MET A 58 -0.19 -3.56 5.22
C MET A 58 1.09 -4.35 5.07
N ASP A 59 1.28 -5.42 5.83
CA ASP A 59 2.49 -6.24 5.74
C ASP A 59 2.57 -7.08 4.46
N VAL A 60 1.44 -7.21 3.75
CA VAL A 60 1.42 -7.70 2.36
C VAL A 60 1.61 -6.52 1.42
N LYS A 61 0.79 -5.47 1.53
CA LYS A 61 0.78 -4.36 0.57
C LYS A 61 2.13 -3.65 0.47
N THR A 62 2.83 -3.48 1.59
CA THR A 62 4.11 -2.76 1.60
C THR A 62 5.18 -3.46 0.78
N THR A 63 5.11 -4.79 0.56
CA THR A 63 6.10 -5.57 -0.21
C THR A 63 5.84 -5.57 -1.73
N LEU A 64 4.70 -5.03 -2.18
CA LEU A 64 4.26 -5.13 -3.58
C LEU A 64 4.75 -3.94 -4.42
N LEU A 65 5.22 -4.24 -5.63
CA LEU A 65 5.38 -3.24 -6.70
C LEU A 65 4.04 -2.98 -7.39
N ARG A 66 3.26 -4.04 -7.63
CA ARG A 66 1.94 -3.97 -8.27
C ARG A 66 0.92 -4.86 -7.58
N ASN A 67 -0.32 -4.39 -7.54
CA ASN A 67 -1.46 -5.14 -7.01
C ASN A 67 -2.70 -4.98 -7.90
N ARG A 68 -3.66 -5.91 -7.78
CA ARG A 68 -5.00 -5.75 -8.34
C ARG A 68 -5.83 -4.92 -7.38
N ASN A 69 -6.56 -3.93 -7.91
CA ASN A 69 -7.50 -3.14 -7.13
C ASN A 69 -8.90 -3.82 -7.18
N PRO A 70 -9.38 -4.39 -6.07
CA PRO A 70 -10.68 -5.07 -6.06
C PRO A 70 -11.87 -4.11 -6.25
N TYR A 71 -11.67 -2.81 -5.99
CA TYR A 71 -12.71 -1.79 -6.16
C TYR A 71 -12.76 -1.20 -7.58
N ALA A 72 -11.78 -1.54 -8.43
CA ALA A 72 -11.68 -1.08 -9.82
C ALA A 72 -11.66 -2.27 -10.80
N GLY A 73 -12.51 -3.27 -10.56
CA GLY A 73 -12.66 -4.44 -11.44
C GLY A 73 -11.39 -5.28 -11.60
N GLY A 74 -10.48 -5.26 -10.61
CA GLY A 74 -9.23 -6.02 -10.66
C GLY A 74 -8.13 -5.39 -11.52
N ARG A 75 -8.28 -4.11 -11.91
CA ARG A 75 -7.23 -3.31 -12.59
C ARG A 75 -5.90 -3.47 -11.85
N VAL A 76 -4.83 -3.70 -12.62
CA VAL A 76 -3.46 -3.76 -12.08
C VAL A 76 -2.95 -2.35 -11.91
N GLU A 77 -2.52 -2.02 -10.70
CA GLU A 77 -2.03 -0.71 -10.31
C GLU A 77 -0.61 -0.81 -9.75
N ILE A 78 0.18 0.24 -9.92
CA ILE A 78 1.40 0.44 -9.13
C ILE A 78 0.96 0.61 -7.69
N THR A 79 1.53 -0.21 -6.81
CA THR A 79 1.17 -0.21 -5.39
C THR A 79 1.52 1.13 -4.77
N HIS A 80 0.50 1.82 -4.26
CA HIS A 80 0.63 3.16 -3.69
C HIS A 80 -0.20 3.34 -2.42
N CYS A 81 0.09 4.37 -1.65
CA CYS A 81 -0.78 4.87 -0.59
C CYS A 81 -1.94 5.69 -1.21
N PRO A 82 -3.22 5.39 -0.93
CA PRO A 82 -4.35 6.17 -1.47
C PRO A 82 -4.36 7.63 -1.03
N GLU A 83 -3.59 7.97 0.01
CA GLU A 83 -3.39 9.33 0.53
C GLU A 83 -2.00 9.92 0.18
N GLY A 84 -1.21 9.23 -0.66
CA GLY A 84 0.12 9.66 -1.08
C GLY A 84 1.18 9.71 0.03
N ARG A 85 0.97 9.01 1.16
CA ARG A 85 1.83 9.13 2.36
C ARG A 85 3.21 8.53 2.19
N TRP A 86 3.41 7.64 1.21
CA TRP A 86 4.72 7.04 0.94
C TRP A 86 5.63 7.90 0.07
N GLY A 87 5.28 9.18 -0.14
CA GLY A 87 5.97 10.06 -1.09
C GLY A 87 5.51 9.82 -2.54
N ASP A 88 4.37 9.17 -2.71
CA ASP A 88 3.82 8.69 -3.99
C ASP A 88 2.55 9.44 -4.39
N LEU A 89 2.48 10.74 -4.06
CA LEU A 89 1.30 11.58 -4.31
C LEU A 89 0.89 11.61 -5.78
N GLU A 90 1.85 11.67 -6.70
CA GLU A 90 1.58 11.67 -8.14
C GLU A 90 0.92 10.36 -8.59
N ILE A 91 1.40 9.22 -8.09
CA ILE A 91 0.82 7.90 -8.38
C ILE A 91 -0.59 7.82 -7.79
N ALA A 92 -0.78 8.29 -6.56
CA ALA A 92 -2.11 8.34 -5.93
C ALA A 92 -3.08 9.21 -6.74
N ASN A 93 -2.65 10.39 -7.19
CA ASN A 93 -3.48 11.28 -8.00
C ASN A 93 -3.78 10.71 -9.39
N HIS A 94 -2.83 10.01 -10.02
CA HIS A 94 -3.07 9.31 -11.29
C HIS A 94 -4.22 8.30 -11.16
N TYR A 95 -4.22 7.45 -10.14
CA TYR A 95 -5.31 6.48 -9.95
C TYR A 95 -6.62 7.13 -9.47
N ARG A 96 -6.55 8.25 -8.74
CA ARG A 96 -7.74 9.03 -8.38
C ARG A 96 -8.41 9.64 -9.61
N GLU A 97 -7.64 10.17 -10.56
CA GLU A 97 -8.16 10.68 -11.83
C GLU A 97 -8.89 9.59 -12.62
N LEU A 98 -8.28 8.40 -12.75
CA LEU A 98 -8.91 7.24 -13.39
C LEU A 98 -10.21 6.80 -12.70
N ASP A 99 -10.32 7.06 -11.39
CA ASP A 99 -11.51 6.77 -10.59
C ASP A 99 -12.51 7.95 -10.54
N GLY A 100 -12.24 9.08 -11.22
CA GLY A 100 -13.08 10.27 -11.17
C GLY A 100 -13.10 10.98 -9.81
N LYS A 101 -12.06 10.81 -8.99
CA LYS A 101 -11.92 11.42 -7.65
C LYS A 101 -11.11 12.73 -7.74
N PRO A 102 -11.39 13.73 -6.88
CA PRO A 102 -10.62 14.97 -6.86
C PRO A 102 -9.16 14.70 -6.46
N PRO A 103 -8.19 15.45 -6.98
CA PRO A 103 -6.78 15.28 -6.62
C PRO A 103 -6.54 15.60 -5.14
N LEU A 104 -5.52 14.96 -4.57
CA LEU A 104 -4.98 15.30 -3.26
C LEU A 104 -4.00 16.46 -3.40
N GLU A 105 -4.00 17.36 -2.41
CA GLU A 105 -3.04 18.45 -2.31
C GLU A 105 -1.82 18.06 -1.46
N LYS A 106 -0.67 18.68 -1.73
CA LYS A 106 0.54 18.58 -0.90
C LYS A 106 0.33 19.36 0.41
N THR A 107 -0.46 18.85 1.35
CA THR A 107 -0.62 19.52 2.65
C THR A 107 0.53 19.13 3.59
N GLY A 108 1.47 20.05 3.84
CA GLY A 108 2.29 20.13 5.06
C GLY A 108 3.24 18.97 5.41
N ARG A 109 3.47 17.98 4.52
CA ARG A 109 4.45 16.92 4.77
C ARG A 109 5.83 17.43 4.41
N ARG A 110 6.72 17.56 5.39
CA ARG A 110 8.16 17.77 5.16
C ARG A 110 8.62 16.70 4.18
N GLU A 111 9.24 17.12 3.08
CA GLU A 111 9.87 16.21 2.12
C GLU A 111 10.82 15.29 2.89
N ALA A 112 10.43 14.02 3.05
CA ALA A 112 11.40 13.02 3.45
C ALA A 112 12.40 12.97 2.30
N HIS A 113 13.60 13.52 2.53
CA HIS A 113 14.70 13.52 1.58
C HIS A 113 14.86 12.11 1.01
N PHE A 114 14.34 11.92 -0.20
CA PHE A 114 14.54 10.71 -0.99
C PHE A 114 16.02 10.78 -1.39
N LYS A 115 16.88 10.05 -0.67
CA LYS A 115 18.24 9.84 -1.16
C LYS A 115 18.10 8.89 -2.34
N ASP A 116 18.25 9.45 -3.53
CA ASP A 116 18.22 8.76 -4.80
C ASP A 116 19.03 7.45 -4.72
N ASN A 117 18.33 6.33 -4.81
CA ASN A 117 18.95 5.07 -5.18
C ASN A 117 18.27 4.64 -6.49
N THR A 118 18.68 5.31 -7.56
CA THR A 118 18.31 5.01 -8.94
C THR A 118 18.85 3.64 -9.34
N THR A 119 18.18 2.58 -8.91
CA THR A 119 18.26 1.29 -9.59
C THR A 119 17.34 1.39 -10.80
N THR A 120 17.94 1.65 -11.95
CA THR A 120 17.32 1.53 -13.27
C THR A 120 16.60 0.19 -13.39
N TYR A 121 15.28 0.23 -13.54
CA TYR A 121 14.53 -0.90 -14.11
C TYR A 121 14.84 -0.93 -15.60
N SER A 122 15.95 -1.58 -15.95
CA SER A 122 16.28 -1.94 -17.33
C SER A 122 15.52 -3.22 -17.70
N LYS A 123 14.88 -3.16 -18.87
CA LYS A 123 14.11 -4.23 -19.51
C LYS A 123 14.94 -5.50 -19.74
#